data_AF-A0A662XNV5-F1
#
_entry.id   AF-A0A662XNV5-F1
#
_cell.length_a   1.000
_cell.length_b   1.000
_cell.length_c   1.000
_cell.angle_alpha   90.00
_cell.angle_beta   90.00
_cell.angle_gamma   90.00
#
_symmetry.space_group_name_H-M   'P 1'
#
loop_
_entity.id
_entity.type
_entity.pdbx_description
1 polymer ?
#
loop_
_entity_poly.entity_id
_entity_poly.type
_entity_poly.pdbx_seq_one_letter_code
_entity_poly.pdbx_strand_id
1 'polypeptide(L)'
;MRVTVKVHGLQFVVPCGEGTQPCRWLGLAVAQRYALEAPHGRCRTRENAHIKQGFFLPAAITKTNGQVLRPEKRIVDSCKDNETLVQEVPVNEIGAPQFTAWTVSAFFPSQQREAAVDHVLEAKADQKTSKVPTEMPAKHRHEQQPHAPSNEGLGDADVKGDRSSSAQELKQYARAEMMQQVNSGQFLSDMEVEAAFLYDWGRLRSEEIEKEPREREPLQELLLSRFTALNAGYMHYATGSSELTYGMSGPEFAHFLHECELTRLNVTSDQRLIEKVIAQCLHHDALVATQDRGTMARAGFLHALLRVVQSLPRAQGSASSSTFAEILDNALNDHILPTIARLTSGPFRDHSHHDKMVAIFQEGKPKLLKLYAKYAQEYAPRPVSRKAGESNEPEETAPSSPPLSATWPLLLSAAGLKSMLYDCGMFCSGSPEQHDELFGRAVDQSFSGMRDIANPENRLLVFAEFLEVTARVALAVLENENELPPRDAIKLALDAVRSLPVKPDAVKSRK
;
A
#
# COMPACT_ATOMS: atom_id res chain seq x y z
N MET A 1 3.07 5.98 -44.79
CA MET A 1 3.52 7.15 -44.03
C MET A 1 4.48 6.74 -42.93
N ARG A 2 5.58 7.46 -42.78
CA ARG A 2 6.56 7.37 -41.70
C ARG A 2 6.93 8.77 -41.24
N VAL A 3 7.19 8.93 -39.95
CA VAL A 3 7.70 10.18 -39.38
C VAL A 3 8.93 9.90 -38.54
N THR A 4 9.76 10.90 -38.35
CA THR A 4 10.94 10.79 -37.51
C THR A 4 10.82 11.69 -36.31
N VAL A 5 10.85 11.15 -35.09
CA VAL A 5 10.65 11.92 -33.86
C VAL A 5 11.94 11.95 -33.04
N LYS A 6 12.39 13.15 -32.68
CA LYS A 6 13.59 13.37 -31.85
C LYS A 6 13.21 13.61 -30.39
N VAL A 7 13.84 12.89 -29.47
CA VAL A 7 13.66 13.04 -28.01
C VAL A 7 15.02 13.05 -27.34
N HIS A 8 15.38 14.14 -26.66
CA HIS A 8 16.65 14.29 -25.92
C HIS A 8 17.90 13.79 -26.67
N GLY A 9 18.01 14.12 -27.97
CA GLY A 9 19.15 13.74 -28.82
C GLY A 9 19.04 12.36 -29.48
N LEU A 10 18.09 11.51 -29.07
CA LEU A 10 17.75 10.26 -29.76
C LEU A 10 16.74 10.51 -30.89
N GLN A 11 16.72 9.62 -31.88
CA GLN A 11 15.89 9.75 -33.08
C GLN A 11 15.18 8.44 -33.40
N PHE A 12 13.85 8.47 -33.42
CA PHE A 12 13.01 7.29 -33.65
C PHE A 12 12.27 7.42 -34.98
N VAL A 13 12.46 6.45 -35.87
CA VAL A 13 11.64 6.34 -37.09
C VAL A 13 10.39 5.54 -36.76
N VAL A 14 9.23 6.18 -36.86
CA VAL A 14 7.94 5.58 -36.52
C VAL A 14 7.15 5.31 -37.81
N PRO A 15 6.89 4.04 -38.16
CA PRO A 15 5.98 3.72 -39.24
C PRO A 15 4.54 4.01 -38.79
N CYS A 16 3.83 4.87 -39.52
CA CYS A 16 2.46 5.28 -39.19
C CYS A 16 1.42 4.61 -40.11
N GLY A 17 1.81 3.69 -41.00
CA GLY A 17 0.89 3.11 -41.97
C GLY A 17 0.27 4.19 -42.86
N GLU A 18 -1.05 4.31 -42.88
CA GLU A 18 -1.78 5.38 -43.59
C GLU A 18 -1.80 6.73 -42.83
N GLY A 19 -1.31 6.78 -41.59
CA GLY A 19 -1.31 7.98 -40.75
C GLY A 19 -2.66 8.33 -40.14
N THR A 20 -3.60 7.37 -40.10
CA THR A 20 -4.96 7.54 -39.56
C THR A 20 -5.01 7.61 -38.03
N GLN A 21 -3.91 7.24 -37.36
CA GLN A 21 -3.77 7.32 -35.90
C GLN A 21 -3.66 8.78 -35.45
N PRO A 22 -4.12 9.10 -34.22
CA PRO A 22 -4.01 10.45 -33.67
C PRO A 22 -2.58 10.76 -33.21
N CYS A 23 -2.23 12.05 -33.14
CA CYS A 23 -0.92 12.50 -32.67
C CYS A 23 -0.62 12.04 -31.23
N ARG A 24 -1.62 11.85 -30.37
CA ARG A 24 -1.45 11.25 -29.03
C ARG A 24 -0.86 9.85 -29.06
N TRP A 25 -1.26 9.03 -30.04
CA TRP A 25 -0.73 7.68 -30.20
C TRP A 25 0.75 7.74 -30.58
N LEU A 26 1.10 8.66 -31.49
CA LEU A 26 2.50 8.89 -31.88
C LEU A 26 3.35 9.27 -30.66
N GLY A 27 2.85 10.20 -29.84
CA GLY A 27 3.54 10.64 -28.62
C GLY A 27 3.81 9.51 -27.64
N LEU A 28 2.80 8.66 -27.41
CA LEU A 28 2.92 7.52 -26.50
C LEU A 28 3.88 6.45 -27.05
N ALA A 29 3.78 6.13 -28.34
CA ALA A 29 4.63 5.13 -28.97
C ALA A 29 6.12 5.53 -28.93
N VAL A 30 6.41 6.81 -29.14
CA VAL A 30 7.78 7.34 -29.05
C VAL A 30 8.25 7.40 -27.59
N ALA A 31 7.40 7.80 -26.65
CA ALA A 31 7.76 7.82 -25.22
C ALA A 31 8.13 6.43 -24.70
N GLN A 32 7.40 5.39 -25.11
CA GLN A 32 7.71 4.00 -24.78
C GLN A 32 9.03 3.52 -25.40
N ARG A 33 9.29 3.86 -26.68
CA ARG A 33 10.58 3.53 -27.32
C ARG A 33 11.75 4.26 -26.67
N TYR A 34 11.54 5.53 -26.30
CA TYR A 34 12.51 6.30 -25.54
C TYR A 34 12.81 5.64 -24.19
N ALA A 35 11.79 5.15 -23.47
CA ALA A 35 11.98 4.41 -22.23
C ALA A 35 12.90 3.17 -22.39
N LEU A 36 12.79 2.49 -23.53
CA LEU A 36 13.56 1.27 -23.85
C LEU A 36 14.97 1.55 -24.40
N GLU A 37 15.21 2.70 -25.02
CA GLU A 37 16.51 3.05 -25.61
C GLU A 37 17.32 4.05 -24.76
N ALA A 38 16.69 4.76 -23.82
CA ALA A 38 17.41 5.65 -22.92
C ALA A 38 18.52 4.87 -22.20
N PRO A 39 19.77 5.36 -22.14
CA PRO A 39 20.91 4.58 -21.69
C PRO A 39 20.68 3.94 -20.31
N HIS A 40 20.67 2.60 -20.28
CA HIS A 40 20.38 1.75 -19.11
C HIS A 40 21.60 1.60 -18.16
N GLY A 41 22.53 2.56 -18.18
CA GLY A 41 23.79 2.48 -17.44
C GLY A 41 23.63 2.98 -16.00
N ARG A 42 24.32 2.33 -15.06
CA ARG A 42 24.52 2.80 -13.69
C ARG A 42 25.06 4.24 -13.74
N CYS A 43 24.18 5.22 -13.56
CA CYS A 43 24.55 6.64 -13.65
C CYS A 43 25.66 6.90 -12.64
N ARG A 44 26.85 7.28 -13.12
CA ARG A 44 27.90 7.78 -12.25
C ARG A 44 27.38 9.08 -11.65
N THR A 45 27.52 9.23 -10.34
CA THR A 45 27.03 10.34 -9.49
C THR A 45 27.47 11.76 -9.89
N ARG A 46 28.08 11.94 -11.07
CA ARG A 46 28.60 13.21 -11.59
C ARG A 46 28.03 13.64 -12.93
N GLU A 47 27.18 12.84 -13.58
CA GLU A 47 26.58 13.20 -14.87
C GLU A 47 25.06 13.26 -14.73
N ASN A 48 24.48 14.40 -15.12
CA ASN A 48 23.10 14.86 -14.93
C ASN A 48 22.02 13.79 -14.69
N ALA A 49 21.24 14.03 -13.63
CA ALA A 49 20.20 13.19 -13.03
C ALA A 49 18.91 12.96 -13.87
N HIS A 50 18.97 12.93 -15.20
CA HIS A 50 17.75 12.93 -16.03
C HIS A 50 17.33 11.57 -16.60
N ILE A 51 17.93 10.45 -16.16
CA ILE A 51 17.60 9.13 -16.71
C ILE A 51 17.50 8.12 -15.56
N LYS A 52 16.41 8.18 -14.80
CA LYS A 52 15.98 7.11 -13.88
C LYS A 52 14.90 6.27 -14.58
N GLN A 53 14.86 4.97 -14.33
CA GLN A 53 13.79 4.08 -14.83
C GLN A 53 12.43 4.64 -14.38
N GLY A 54 11.55 4.94 -15.34
CA GLY A 54 10.27 5.56 -15.07
C GLY A 54 9.31 5.49 -16.26
N PHE A 55 8.03 5.67 -15.99
CA PHE A 55 7.01 5.80 -17.02
C PHE A 55 7.10 7.20 -17.64
N PHE A 56 7.32 7.27 -18.95
CA PHE A 56 7.49 8.54 -19.67
C PHE A 56 6.19 8.95 -20.36
N LEU A 57 5.77 10.20 -20.17
CA LEU A 57 4.62 10.78 -20.86
C LEU A 57 5.06 11.94 -21.78
N PRO A 58 4.50 12.04 -23.00
CA PRO A 58 4.74 13.17 -23.88
C PRO A 58 4.15 14.47 -23.30
N ALA A 59 4.96 15.53 -23.31
CA ALA A 59 4.55 16.89 -22.96
C ALA A 59 4.22 17.77 -24.15
N ALA A 60 4.79 17.48 -25.31
CA ALA A 60 4.46 18.13 -26.56
C ALA A 60 5.04 17.31 -27.71
N ILE A 61 4.41 17.41 -28.88
CA ILE A 61 5.01 17.00 -30.14
C ILE A 61 5.03 18.24 -31.03
N THR A 62 6.22 18.67 -31.41
CA THR A 62 6.46 19.94 -32.08
C THR A 62 7.15 19.69 -33.41
N LYS A 63 6.73 20.38 -34.47
CA LYS A 63 7.43 20.37 -35.75
C LYS A 63 8.72 21.17 -35.68
N THR A 64 9.61 20.98 -36.65
CA THR A 64 10.84 21.78 -36.79
C THR A 64 10.59 23.28 -36.96
N ASN A 65 9.40 23.68 -37.41
CA ASN A 65 8.99 25.08 -37.50
C ASN A 65 8.38 25.65 -36.20
N GLY A 66 8.39 24.89 -35.10
CA GLY A 66 7.85 25.30 -33.79
C GLY A 66 6.35 25.04 -33.60
N GLN A 67 5.64 24.50 -34.59
CA GLN A 67 4.21 24.21 -34.45
C GLN A 67 3.97 22.98 -33.56
N VAL A 68 3.25 23.17 -32.44
CA VAL A 68 2.79 22.07 -31.58
C VAL A 68 1.60 21.35 -32.22
N LEU A 69 1.70 20.03 -32.34
CA LEU A 69 0.64 19.18 -32.86
C LEU A 69 -0.47 19.00 -31.82
N ARG A 70 -1.73 19.11 -32.23
CA ARG A 70 -2.85 18.82 -31.35
C ARG A 70 -2.99 17.31 -31.16
N PRO A 71 -3.13 16.79 -29.92
CA PRO A 71 -3.12 15.35 -29.66
C PRO A 71 -4.17 14.55 -30.45
N GLU A 72 -5.29 15.18 -30.82
CA GLU A 72 -6.45 14.51 -31.38
C GLU A 72 -6.47 14.52 -32.90
N LYS A 73 -5.67 15.38 -33.53
CA LYS A 73 -5.55 15.38 -34.99
C LYS A 73 -4.86 14.11 -35.45
N ARG A 74 -5.29 13.59 -36.60
CA ARG A 74 -4.61 12.47 -37.25
C ARG A 74 -3.24 12.92 -37.72
N ILE A 75 -2.31 11.96 -37.73
CA ILE A 75 -0.93 12.21 -38.16
C ILE A 75 -0.93 12.66 -39.62
N VAL A 76 -1.73 12.03 -40.48
CA VAL A 76 -1.83 12.37 -41.91
C VAL A 76 -2.34 13.80 -42.16
N ASP A 77 -3.21 14.31 -41.27
CA ASP A 77 -3.76 15.67 -41.39
C ASP A 77 -2.77 16.75 -40.93
N SER A 78 -1.80 16.35 -40.10
CA SER A 78 -0.90 17.27 -39.41
C SER A 78 0.53 17.16 -39.88
N CYS A 79 0.94 16.04 -40.48
CA CYS A 79 2.32 15.76 -40.86
C CYS A 79 2.43 15.29 -42.31
N LYS A 80 3.61 15.43 -42.91
CA LYS A 80 3.98 14.86 -44.21
C LYS A 80 4.78 13.56 -44.03
N ASP A 81 4.80 12.73 -45.06
CA ASP A 81 5.67 11.55 -45.07
C ASP A 81 7.14 11.97 -44.96
N ASN A 82 7.89 11.27 -44.10
CA ASN A 82 9.28 11.56 -43.72
C ASN A 82 9.51 12.89 -43.00
N GLU A 83 8.45 13.53 -42.45
CA GLU A 83 8.63 14.76 -41.65
C GLU A 83 9.36 14.47 -40.33
N THR A 84 10.18 15.42 -39.89
CA THR A 84 10.89 15.36 -38.60
C THR A 84 10.16 16.18 -37.55
N LEU A 85 9.92 15.57 -36.39
CA LEU A 85 9.25 16.13 -35.23
C LEU A 85 10.20 16.08 -34.02
N VAL A 86 9.91 16.90 -33.02
CA VAL A 86 10.57 16.93 -31.70
C VAL A 86 9.51 16.61 -30.66
N GLN A 87 9.81 15.71 -29.74
CA GLN A 87 8.93 15.39 -28.62
C GLN A 87 9.65 15.66 -27.30
N GLU A 88 8.93 16.34 -26.40
CA GLU A 88 9.39 16.62 -25.04
C GLU A 88 8.80 15.62 -24.07
N VAL A 89 9.62 15.18 -23.11
CA VAL A 89 9.25 14.18 -22.10
C VAL A 89 9.83 14.63 -20.74
N PRO A 90 9.25 15.67 -20.12
CA PRO A 90 9.74 16.20 -18.86
C PRO A 90 9.46 15.23 -17.72
N VAL A 91 10.47 15.05 -16.88
CA VAL A 91 10.38 14.34 -15.60
C VAL A 91 10.80 15.29 -14.49
N ASN A 92 10.20 15.17 -13.32
CA ASN A 92 10.59 15.92 -12.14
C ASN A 92 11.89 15.36 -11.53
N GLU A 93 12.35 15.95 -10.42
CA GLU A 93 13.61 15.59 -9.74
C GLU A 93 13.65 14.12 -9.24
N ILE A 94 12.48 13.53 -8.99
CA ILE A 94 12.34 12.13 -8.58
C ILE A 94 12.20 11.17 -9.78
N GLY A 95 12.14 11.68 -11.01
CA GLY A 95 12.00 10.88 -12.23
C GLY A 95 10.55 10.54 -12.62
N ALA A 96 9.55 11.15 -11.97
CA ALA A 96 8.14 11.00 -12.34
C ALA A 96 7.77 11.96 -13.48
N PRO A 97 6.88 11.54 -14.41
CA PRO A 97 6.48 12.36 -15.56
C PRO A 97 5.72 13.62 -15.10
N GLN A 98 6.02 14.76 -15.72
CA GLN A 98 5.26 16.00 -15.50
C GLN A 98 4.04 16.07 -16.43
N PHE A 99 2.86 16.34 -15.86
CA PHE A 99 1.63 16.50 -16.62
C PHE A 99 1.51 17.91 -17.18
N THR A 100 1.64 18.05 -18.50
CA THR A 100 1.51 19.33 -19.20
C THR A 100 0.11 19.52 -19.77
N ALA A 101 -0.22 20.74 -20.23
CA ALA A 101 -1.48 21.01 -20.92
C ALA A 101 -1.72 20.09 -22.15
N TRP A 102 -0.64 19.70 -22.84
CA TRP A 102 -0.73 18.75 -23.94
C TRP A 102 -1.05 17.34 -23.44
N THR A 103 -0.37 16.87 -22.39
CA THR A 103 -0.63 15.57 -21.74
C THR A 103 -2.08 15.51 -21.27
N VAL A 104 -2.56 16.62 -20.69
CA VAL A 104 -3.95 16.80 -20.29
C VAL A 104 -4.87 16.67 -21.49
N SER A 105 -4.66 17.43 -22.57
CA SER A 105 -5.49 17.33 -23.78
C SER A 105 -5.44 15.95 -24.45
N ALA A 106 -4.30 15.25 -24.38
CA ALA A 106 -4.08 13.98 -25.06
C ALA A 106 -4.80 12.80 -24.43
N PHE A 107 -4.74 12.71 -23.09
CA PHE A 107 -5.12 11.52 -22.35
C PHE A 107 -6.33 11.72 -21.43
N PHE A 108 -6.84 12.96 -21.31
CA PHE A 108 -7.97 13.27 -20.45
C PHE A 108 -9.26 13.45 -21.30
N PRO A 109 -10.45 13.08 -20.80
CA PRO A 109 -11.68 13.10 -21.59
C PRO A 109 -12.13 14.50 -22.02
N SER A 110 -12.73 14.59 -23.21
CA SER A 110 -12.93 15.81 -24.00
C SER A 110 -14.20 16.64 -23.71
N GLN A 111 -14.91 16.41 -22.59
CA GLN A 111 -16.17 17.13 -22.28
C GLN A 111 -15.99 18.62 -21.92
N GLN A 112 -14.77 19.16 -21.96
CA GLN A 112 -14.47 20.59 -21.80
C GLN A 112 -13.84 21.27 -23.03
N ARG A 113 -13.76 20.63 -24.21
CA ARG A 113 -13.06 21.24 -25.36
C ARG A 113 -13.79 22.42 -26.04
N GLU A 114 -15.09 22.61 -25.86
CA GLU A 114 -15.84 23.67 -26.57
C GLU A 114 -15.84 25.03 -25.85
N ALA A 115 -15.54 25.09 -24.54
CA ALA A 115 -15.63 26.35 -23.79
C ALA A 115 -14.38 27.24 -23.87
N ALA A 116 -13.26 26.74 -24.41
CA ALA A 116 -11.96 27.43 -24.34
C ALA A 116 -11.48 28.04 -25.66
N VAL A 117 -12.21 27.86 -26.78
CA VAL A 117 -11.71 28.28 -28.10
C VAL A 117 -12.25 29.66 -28.54
N ASP A 118 -13.39 30.13 -28.02
CA ASP A 118 -14.04 31.35 -28.53
C ASP A 118 -13.69 32.66 -27.80
N HIS A 119 -12.91 32.64 -26.71
CA HIS A 119 -12.66 33.85 -25.91
C HIS A 119 -11.31 34.56 -26.12
N VAL A 120 -10.50 34.17 -27.11
CA VAL A 120 -9.14 34.74 -27.30
C VAL A 120 -8.99 35.64 -28.54
N LEU A 121 -10.04 35.85 -29.36
CA LEU A 121 -9.94 36.68 -30.57
C LEU A 121 -10.68 38.02 -30.58
N GLU A 122 -11.31 38.46 -29.49
CA GLU A 122 -11.91 39.80 -29.42
C GLU A 122 -11.51 40.56 -28.14
N ALA A 123 -10.24 40.96 -28.07
CA ALA A 123 -9.79 41.92 -27.06
C ALA A 123 -8.62 42.78 -27.56
N LYS A 124 -8.72 43.33 -28.78
CA LYS A 124 -7.90 44.47 -29.24
C LYS A 124 -8.63 45.30 -30.28
N ALA A 125 -9.50 46.20 -29.82
CA ALA A 125 -9.79 47.43 -30.55
C ALA A 125 -10.44 48.42 -29.59
N ASP A 126 -9.64 49.28 -28.97
CA ASP A 126 -10.14 50.55 -28.47
C ASP A 126 -9.04 51.61 -28.58
N GLN A 127 -9.33 52.67 -29.33
CA GLN A 127 -8.81 54.04 -29.15
C GLN A 127 -9.28 54.94 -30.31
N LYS A 128 -10.21 55.87 -30.03
CA LYS A 128 -9.93 57.32 -30.08
C LYS A 128 -11.11 58.24 -29.69
N THR A 129 -10.81 59.07 -28.67
CA THR A 129 -11.08 60.53 -28.52
C THR A 129 -12.49 61.11 -28.26
N SER A 130 -12.66 61.57 -27.01
CA SER A 130 -12.86 62.97 -26.55
C SER A 130 -14.13 63.77 -26.97
N LYS A 131 -15.00 64.10 -26.01
CA LYS A 131 -15.15 65.43 -25.34
C LYS A 131 -16.48 65.54 -24.54
N VAL A 132 -16.38 66.27 -23.43
CA VAL A 132 -17.41 66.80 -22.48
C VAL A 132 -17.66 68.28 -22.88
N PRO A 133 -18.70 69.08 -22.45
CA PRO A 133 -19.67 68.92 -21.34
C PRO A 133 -21.16 69.33 -21.60
N THR A 134 -22.00 69.13 -20.57
CA THR A 134 -22.85 70.15 -19.85
C THR A 134 -24.31 69.73 -19.66
N GLU A 135 -24.80 70.00 -18.44
CA GLU A 135 -26.18 70.29 -18.01
C GLU A 135 -27.08 69.17 -17.40
N MET A 136 -27.18 69.27 -16.06
CA MET A 136 -28.34 68.99 -15.19
C MET A 136 -29.53 69.92 -15.53
N PRO A 137 -30.81 69.67 -15.11
CA PRO A 137 -31.15 69.28 -13.73
C PRO A 137 -32.46 68.48 -13.45
N ALA A 138 -32.55 68.07 -12.18
CA ALA A 138 -33.72 68.07 -11.28
C ALA A 138 -34.69 66.87 -11.18
N LYS A 139 -34.70 66.33 -9.94
CA LYS A 139 -35.84 65.91 -9.09
C LYS A 139 -36.73 64.74 -9.52
N HIS A 140 -36.70 63.65 -8.76
CA HIS A 140 -37.80 63.31 -7.85
C HIS A 140 -37.42 62.23 -6.82
N ARG A 141 -38.08 62.32 -5.67
CA ARG A 141 -37.94 61.58 -4.41
C ARG A 141 -39.07 60.54 -4.33
N HIS A 142 -38.79 59.28 -3.99
CA HIS A 142 -39.62 58.49 -3.07
C HIS A 142 -38.94 57.20 -2.60
N GLU A 143 -39.04 56.98 -1.28
CA GLU A 143 -38.82 55.73 -0.57
C GLU A 143 -39.87 54.68 -0.97
N GLN A 144 -39.49 53.39 -1.02
CA GLN A 144 -40.13 52.28 -0.28
C GLN A 144 -39.55 50.92 -0.72
N GLN A 145 -39.25 50.12 0.30
CA GLN A 145 -38.87 48.70 0.24
C GLN A 145 -40.15 47.84 0.35
N PRO A 146 -40.08 46.49 0.35
CA PRO A 146 -40.12 45.59 -0.80
C PRO A 146 -41.47 44.84 -0.92
N HIS A 147 -41.88 44.46 -2.13
CA HIS A 147 -42.87 43.39 -2.32
C HIS A 147 -42.50 42.49 -3.51
N ALA A 148 -42.55 41.20 -3.23
CA ALA A 148 -42.48 40.10 -4.20
C ALA A 148 -43.62 40.19 -5.23
N PRO A 149 -43.45 39.48 -6.36
CA PRO A 149 -44.55 38.66 -6.81
C PRO A 149 -44.09 37.23 -7.13
N SER A 150 -44.76 36.29 -6.47
CA SER A 150 -45.04 34.96 -6.98
C SER A 150 -45.84 35.05 -8.28
N ASN A 151 -45.44 34.30 -9.32
CA ASN A 151 -46.42 33.67 -10.18
C ASN A 151 -45.90 32.34 -10.75
N GLU A 152 -46.77 31.36 -10.65
CA GLU A 152 -46.62 29.95 -11.01
C GLU A 152 -46.76 29.72 -12.52
N GLY A 153 -46.27 28.57 -13.01
CA GLY A 153 -47.01 27.84 -14.06
C GLY A 153 -46.27 27.36 -15.31
N LEU A 154 -45.53 26.24 -15.15
CA LEU A 154 -45.57 25.00 -15.97
C LEU A 154 -45.15 25.01 -17.46
N GLY A 155 -44.18 24.13 -17.78
CA GLY A 155 -43.92 23.60 -19.12
C GLY A 155 -42.61 22.78 -19.23
N ASP A 156 -42.71 21.48 -18.97
CA ASP A 156 -41.68 20.42 -19.00
C ASP A 156 -40.82 20.32 -20.28
N ALA A 157 -39.53 19.94 -20.12
CA ALA A 157 -38.91 18.80 -20.83
C ALA A 157 -37.47 18.52 -20.32
N ASP A 158 -37.30 17.32 -19.76
CA ASP A 158 -36.07 16.66 -19.35
C ASP A 158 -34.95 16.64 -20.40
N VAL A 159 -33.73 17.06 -20.02
CA VAL A 159 -32.46 16.41 -20.42
C VAL A 159 -31.47 16.50 -19.25
N LYS A 160 -31.67 15.64 -18.25
CA LYS A 160 -30.72 15.39 -17.16
C LYS A 160 -29.75 14.30 -17.61
N GLY A 161 -28.58 14.71 -18.12
CA GLY A 161 -27.56 13.79 -18.65
C GLY A 161 -26.14 14.14 -18.18
N ASP A 162 -25.69 13.41 -17.16
CA ASP A 162 -24.36 12.82 -17.00
C ASP A 162 -23.09 13.72 -16.98
N ARG A 163 -23.14 14.90 -16.36
CA ARG A 163 -21.96 15.75 -16.08
C ARG A 163 -21.21 15.42 -14.77
N SER A 164 -21.75 14.56 -13.89
CA SER A 164 -21.07 14.20 -12.64
C SER A 164 -20.14 13.00 -12.78
N SER A 165 -20.35 12.13 -13.77
CA SER A 165 -19.66 10.85 -13.91
C SER A 165 -18.17 11.00 -14.26
N SER A 166 -17.81 11.83 -15.25
CA SER A 166 -16.45 11.91 -15.80
C SER A 166 -15.43 12.66 -14.91
N ALA A 167 -15.86 13.71 -14.21
CA ALA A 167 -15.05 14.39 -13.20
C ALA A 167 -14.87 13.51 -11.94
N GLN A 168 -15.83 12.62 -11.69
CA GLN A 168 -15.77 11.63 -10.63
C GLN A 168 -14.84 10.47 -11.03
N GLU A 169 -14.83 10.05 -12.30
CA GLU A 169 -13.87 9.09 -12.87
C GLU A 169 -12.43 9.60 -12.85
N LEU A 170 -12.19 10.89 -13.13
CA LEU A 170 -10.84 11.48 -13.05
C LEU A 170 -10.35 11.64 -11.62
N LYS A 171 -11.24 12.05 -10.69
CA LYS A 171 -10.97 11.99 -9.26
C LYS A 171 -10.78 10.55 -8.81
N GLN A 172 -11.47 9.58 -9.40
CA GLN A 172 -11.30 8.16 -9.12
C GLN A 172 -9.99 7.62 -9.66
N TYR A 173 -9.48 8.07 -10.81
CA TYR A 173 -8.18 7.65 -11.36
C TYR A 173 -7.01 8.28 -10.60
N ALA A 174 -7.06 9.59 -10.32
CA ALA A 174 -6.07 10.23 -9.45
C ALA A 174 -6.13 9.66 -8.02
N ARG A 175 -7.34 9.34 -7.52
CA ARG A 175 -7.50 8.52 -6.31
C ARG A 175 -7.00 7.10 -6.51
N ALA A 176 -7.09 6.48 -7.69
CA ALA A 176 -6.67 5.11 -7.93
C ALA A 176 -5.14 4.98 -7.99
N GLU A 177 -4.46 5.95 -8.59
CA GLU A 177 -2.99 6.06 -8.63
C GLU A 177 -2.45 6.46 -7.26
N MET A 178 -3.05 7.49 -6.63
CA MET A 178 -2.77 7.81 -5.24
C MET A 178 -3.07 6.59 -4.38
N MET A 179 -4.16 5.84 -4.61
CA MET A 179 -4.43 4.59 -3.93
C MET A 179 -3.39 3.53 -4.25
N GLN A 180 -2.86 3.41 -5.46
CA GLN A 180 -1.83 2.43 -5.77
C GLN A 180 -0.52 2.73 -5.00
N GLN A 181 -0.15 4.01 -4.88
CA GLN A 181 1.01 4.46 -4.11
C GLN A 181 0.76 4.39 -2.59
N VAL A 182 -0.37 4.90 -2.12
CA VAL A 182 -0.87 4.82 -0.73
C VAL A 182 -1.02 3.37 -0.30
N ASN A 183 -1.46 2.51 -1.22
CA ASN A 183 -1.46 1.08 -1.04
C ASN A 183 0.00 0.70 -0.87
N SER A 184 0.87 0.77 -1.90
CA SER A 184 2.23 0.22 -1.90
C SER A 184 3.02 0.38 -0.59
N GLY A 185 2.72 1.43 0.21
CA GLY A 185 3.18 1.58 1.58
C GLY A 185 4.64 2.02 1.64
N GLN A 186 5.22 2.30 0.47
CA GLN A 186 6.53 2.86 0.27
C GLN A 186 6.36 4.30 -0.16
N PHE A 187 6.51 5.21 0.80
CA PHE A 187 6.37 6.63 0.57
C PHE A 187 7.72 7.23 0.17
N LEU A 188 7.75 7.97 -0.93
CA LEU A 188 8.92 8.64 -1.48
C LEU A 188 9.01 10.11 -1.07
N SER A 189 7.93 10.67 -0.50
CA SER A 189 7.88 12.06 -0.05
C SER A 189 6.94 12.27 1.13
N ASP A 190 7.17 13.32 1.91
CA ASP A 190 6.29 13.72 3.03
C ASP A 190 4.85 13.98 2.58
N MET A 191 4.67 14.51 1.36
CA MET A 191 3.36 14.72 0.77
C MET A 191 2.60 13.41 0.55
N GLU A 192 3.29 12.33 0.14
CA GLU A 192 2.68 11.00 0.01
C GLU A 192 2.33 10.40 1.37
N VAL A 193 3.19 10.60 2.38
CA VAL A 193 2.93 10.20 3.77
C VAL A 193 1.67 10.88 4.31
N GLU A 194 1.58 12.21 4.16
CA GLU A 194 0.42 12.99 4.62
C GLU A 194 -0.85 12.59 3.86
N ALA A 195 -0.78 12.44 2.54
CA ALA A 195 -1.92 12.05 1.73
C ALA A 195 -2.42 10.63 2.06
N ALA A 196 -1.50 9.69 2.31
CA ALA A 196 -1.82 8.34 2.78
C ALA A 196 -2.45 8.35 4.18
N PHE A 197 -1.88 9.14 5.09
CA PHE A 197 -2.42 9.29 6.44
C PHE A 197 -3.83 9.88 6.42
N LEU A 198 -4.06 10.96 5.70
CA LEU A 198 -5.38 11.61 5.61
C LEU A 198 -6.43 10.68 4.97
N TYR A 199 -6.01 9.87 4.00
CA TYR A 199 -6.86 8.83 3.41
C TYR A 199 -7.27 7.78 4.45
N ASP A 200 -6.33 7.27 5.24
CA ASP A 200 -6.62 6.28 6.28
C ASP A 200 -7.36 6.90 7.47
N TRP A 201 -7.06 8.15 7.83
CA TRP A 201 -7.75 8.92 8.88
C TRP A 201 -9.23 9.11 8.56
N GLY A 202 -9.58 9.40 7.31
CA GLY A 202 -11.00 9.48 6.89
C GLY A 202 -11.75 8.15 7.00
N ARG A 203 -11.03 7.02 7.10
CA ARG A 203 -11.59 5.68 7.35
C ARG A 203 -11.58 5.31 8.82
N LEU A 204 -10.72 5.93 9.61
CA LEU A 204 -10.74 5.85 11.07
C LEU A 204 -12.01 6.56 11.55
N ARG A 205 -12.89 5.83 12.23
CA ARG A 205 -14.04 6.38 12.94
C ARG A 205 -13.54 7.11 14.19
N SER A 206 -12.81 8.21 14.00
CA SER A 206 -12.16 8.98 15.08
C SER A 206 -13.13 9.36 16.19
N GLU A 207 -14.41 9.58 15.84
CA GLU A 207 -15.52 9.85 16.74
C GLU A 207 -15.87 8.70 17.70
N GLU A 208 -15.55 7.45 17.35
CA GLU A 208 -15.73 6.29 18.22
C GLU A 208 -14.53 6.07 19.15
N ILE A 209 -13.36 6.58 18.78
CA ILE A 209 -12.12 6.48 19.56
C ILE A 209 -12.06 7.63 20.58
N GLU A 210 -12.20 8.87 20.11
CA GLU A 210 -12.18 10.09 20.91
C GLU A 210 -13.49 10.88 20.73
N LYS A 211 -14.23 11.04 21.84
CA LYS A 211 -15.56 11.64 21.82
C LYS A 211 -15.48 13.17 21.78
N GLU A 212 -14.49 13.76 22.43
CA GLU A 212 -14.33 15.20 22.51
C GLU A 212 -13.73 15.73 21.19
N PRO A 213 -14.44 16.56 20.41
CA PRO A 213 -13.94 17.03 19.12
C PRO A 213 -12.61 17.78 19.20
N ARG A 214 -12.35 18.47 20.32
CA ARG A 214 -11.11 19.24 20.55
C ARG A 214 -9.88 18.35 20.73
N GLU A 215 -10.06 17.12 21.22
CA GLU A 215 -8.97 16.16 21.44
C GLU A 215 -8.63 15.36 20.18
N ARG A 216 -9.51 15.38 19.17
CA ARG A 216 -9.28 14.66 17.90
C ARG A 216 -8.18 15.28 17.04
N GLU A 217 -8.05 16.60 17.06
CA GLU A 217 -7.01 17.32 16.30
C GLU A 217 -5.61 17.01 16.84
N PRO A 218 -5.33 17.12 18.16
CA PRO A 218 -4.06 16.65 18.73
C PRO A 218 -3.77 15.17 18.47
N LEU A 219 -4.80 14.30 18.55
CA LEU A 219 -4.65 12.88 18.24
C LEU A 219 -4.27 12.65 16.77
N GLN A 220 -4.88 13.40 15.85
CA GLN A 220 -4.59 13.34 14.43
C GLN A 220 -3.16 13.80 14.13
N GLU A 221 -2.74 14.94 14.69
CA GLU A 221 -1.38 15.47 14.53
C GLU A 221 -0.33 14.50 15.08
N LEU A 222 -0.58 13.94 16.27
CA LEU A 222 0.28 12.92 16.88
C LEU A 222 0.43 11.72 15.94
N LEU A 223 -0.67 11.14 15.47
CA LEU A 223 -0.61 9.98 14.57
C LEU A 223 0.07 10.30 13.24
N LEU A 224 -0.18 11.47 12.65
CA LEU A 224 0.48 11.92 11.42
C LEU A 224 2.00 11.96 11.63
N SER A 225 2.47 12.54 12.74
CA SER A 225 3.89 12.63 13.05
C SER A 225 4.58 11.27 13.21
N ARG A 226 3.82 10.21 13.53
CA ARG A 226 4.33 8.84 13.73
C ARG A 226 3.93 7.88 12.61
N PHE A 227 3.21 8.35 11.58
CA PHE A 227 2.57 7.48 10.59
C PHE A 227 3.56 6.65 9.80
N THR A 228 4.70 7.20 9.40
CA THR A 228 5.75 6.45 8.67
C THR A 228 6.23 5.23 9.45
N ALA A 229 6.48 5.39 10.75
CA ALA A 229 6.91 4.28 11.60
C ALA A 229 5.77 3.26 11.78
N LEU A 230 4.55 3.71 12.10
CA LEU A 230 3.38 2.84 12.23
C LEU A 230 3.10 2.04 10.96
N ASN A 231 3.22 2.67 9.79
CA ASN A 231 3.12 2.02 8.50
C ASN A 231 4.24 0.98 8.30
N ALA A 232 5.49 1.26 8.71
CA ALA A 232 6.57 0.27 8.64
C ALA A 232 6.26 -0.97 9.51
N GLY A 233 5.71 -0.77 10.71
CA GLY A 233 5.23 -1.86 11.58
C GLY A 233 4.11 -2.69 10.92
N TYR A 234 3.13 -2.00 10.31
CA TYR A 234 2.09 -2.66 9.53
C TYR A 234 2.67 -3.47 8.37
N MET A 235 3.53 -2.86 7.55
CA MET A 235 4.12 -3.48 6.36
C MET A 235 4.99 -4.69 6.72
N HIS A 236 5.67 -4.70 7.87
CA HIS A 236 6.41 -5.87 8.34
C HIS A 236 5.48 -7.09 8.50
N TYR A 237 4.41 -6.95 9.29
CA TYR A 237 3.48 -8.06 9.56
C TYR A 237 2.53 -8.36 8.39
N ALA A 238 2.20 -7.38 7.56
CA ALA A 238 1.48 -7.59 6.30
C ALA A 238 2.38 -8.13 5.18
N THR A 239 3.68 -8.40 5.46
CA THR A 239 4.68 -8.91 4.50
C THR A 239 4.85 -8.05 3.25
N GLY A 240 4.70 -6.74 3.42
CA GLY A 240 4.72 -5.75 2.35
C GLY A 240 3.45 -5.70 1.51
N SER A 241 2.37 -6.36 1.96
CA SER A 241 1.07 -6.19 1.34
C SER A 241 0.44 -4.91 1.80
N SER A 242 0.06 -4.15 0.81
CA SER A 242 -0.77 -2.98 0.92
C SER A 242 -2.26 -3.20 0.67
N GLU A 243 -2.56 -4.31 -0.02
CA GLU A 243 -3.89 -4.59 -0.52
C GLU A 243 -4.66 -5.47 0.45
N LEU A 244 -5.99 -5.40 0.32
CA LEU A 244 -6.97 -6.04 1.21
C LEU A 244 -6.93 -7.56 1.16
N THR A 245 -6.41 -8.14 0.07
CA THR A 245 -6.32 -9.59 -0.11
C THR A 245 -5.24 -10.22 0.78
N TYR A 246 -4.28 -9.43 1.27
CA TYR A 246 -3.11 -9.93 2.01
C TYR A 246 -2.72 -9.04 3.20
N GLY A 247 -3.69 -8.32 3.78
CA GLY A 247 -3.49 -7.45 4.94
C GLY A 247 -3.06 -8.20 6.20
N MET A 248 -2.94 -7.48 7.32
CA MET A 248 -2.53 -8.04 8.61
C MET A 248 -3.67 -8.84 9.24
N SER A 249 -3.47 -10.13 9.45
CA SER A 249 -4.42 -11.01 10.12
C SER A 249 -4.53 -10.73 11.62
N GLY A 250 -5.59 -11.23 12.24
CA GLY A 250 -5.78 -11.13 13.69
C GLY A 250 -4.61 -11.69 14.52
N PRO A 251 -4.11 -12.91 14.22
CA PRO A 251 -2.91 -13.43 14.87
C PRO A 251 -1.67 -12.56 14.68
N GLU A 252 -1.44 -12.02 13.47
CA GLU A 252 -0.30 -11.13 13.20
C GLU A 252 -0.39 -9.85 14.04
N PHE A 253 -1.58 -9.28 14.18
CA PHE A 253 -1.79 -8.13 15.06
C PHE A 253 -1.56 -8.47 16.53
N ALA A 254 -2.00 -9.65 16.99
CA ALA A 254 -1.78 -10.09 18.35
C ALA A 254 -0.28 -10.28 18.66
N HIS A 255 0.47 -10.85 17.72
CA HIS A 255 1.93 -10.97 17.81
C HIS A 255 2.60 -9.60 17.83
N PHE A 256 2.17 -8.66 16.99
CA PHE A 256 2.69 -7.28 17.02
C PHE A 256 2.49 -6.62 18.39
N LEU A 257 1.29 -6.72 18.98
CA LEU A 257 1.00 -6.16 20.31
C LEU A 257 1.81 -6.84 21.42
N HIS A 258 2.05 -8.15 21.30
CA HIS A 258 2.90 -8.90 22.22
C HIS A 258 4.36 -8.48 22.13
N GLU A 259 4.90 -8.29 20.93
CA GLU A 259 6.24 -7.75 20.73
C GLU A 259 6.38 -6.31 21.24
N CYS A 260 5.29 -5.52 21.21
CA CYS A 260 5.24 -4.19 21.80
C CYS A 260 5.02 -4.22 23.33
N GLU A 261 4.89 -5.39 23.96
CA GLU A 261 4.59 -5.53 25.39
C GLU A 261 3.26 -4.87 25.84
N LEU A 262 2.34 -4.63 24.90
CA LEU A 262 1.03 -4.04 25.21
C LEU A 262 0.04 -5.10 25.71
N THR A 263 0.22 -6.34 25.27
CA THR A 263 -0.62 -7.49 25.62
C THR A 263 0.23 -8.75 25.75
N ARG A 264 -0.28 -9.79 26.39
CA ARG A 264 0.41 -11.09 26.46
C ARG A 264 -0.42 -12.20 25.84
N LEU A 265 0.14 -12.91 24.85
CA LEU A 265 -0.57 -14.00 24.13
C LEU A 265 -0.96 -15.18 25.03
N ASN A 266 -0.22 -15.42 26.12
CA ASN A 266 -0.53 -16.46 27.09
C ASN A 266 -1.62 -16.06 28.11
N VAL A 267 -2.12 -14.81 28.05
CA VAL A 267 -3.15 -14.30 28.95
C VAL A 267 -4.50 -14.28 28.24
N THR A 268 -5.43 -15.14 28.69
CA THR A 268 -6.75 -15.31 28.08
C THR A 268 -7.59 -14.02 28.02
N SER A 269 -7.46 -13.11 28.99
CA SER A 269 -8.18 -11.83 28.97
C SER A 269 -7.70 -10.92 27.82
N ASP A 270 -6.40 -10.89 27.57
CA ASP A 270 -5.79 -10.07 26.53
C ASP A 270 -6.18 -10.60 25.16
N GLN A 271 -6.15 -11.92 24.98
CA GLN A 271 -6.59 -12.55 23.74
C GLN A 271 -8.07 -12.23 23.43
N ARG A 272 -8.96 -12.31 24.43
CA ARG A 272 -10.38 -11.93 24.27
C ARG A 272 -10.56 -10.46 23.93
N LEU A 273 -9.75 -9.58 24.53
CA LEU A 273 -9.74 -8.16 24.20
C LEU A 273 -9.35 -7.95 22.74
N ILE A 274 -8.26 -8.57 22.29
CA ILE A 274 -7.75 -8.46 20.92
C ILE A 274 -8.79 -8.96 19.91
N GLU A 275 -9.38 -10.13 20.15
CA GLU A 275 -10.45 -10.69 19.30
C GLU A 275 -11.66 -9.76 19.20
N LYS A 276 -12.09 -9.17 20.33
CA LYS A 276 -13.18 -8.20 20.36
C LYS A 276 -12.83 -6.95 19.54
N VAL A 277 -11.63 -6.41 19.70
CA VAL A 277 -11.18 -5.22 18.97
C VAL A 277 -11.10 -5.52 17.46
N ILE A 278 -10.50 -6.63 17.06
CA ILE A 278 -10.41 -7.03 15.65
C ILE A 278 -11.80 -7.19 15.04
N ALA A 279 -12.72 -7.87 15.73
CA ALA A 279 -14.09 -8.05 15.25
C ALA A 279 -14.82 -6.71 15.05
N GLN A 280 -14.58 -5.74 15.94
CA GLN A 280 -15.09 -4.37 15.78
C GLN A 280 -14.47 -3.67 14.56
N CYS A 281 -13.14 -3.69 14.43
CA CYS A 281 -12.44 -3.00 13.35
C CYS A 281 -12.77 -3.57 11.97
N LEU A 282 -12.88 -4.91 11.85
CA LEU A 282 -13.27 -5.58 10.60
C LEU A 282 -14.70 -5.27 10.17
N HIS A 283 -15.60 -4.95 11.11
CA HIS A 283 -16.96 -4.52 10.76
C HIS A 283 -16.97 -3.19 10.00
N HIS A 284 -15.97 -2.35 10.23
CA HIS A 284 -15.86 -1.02 9.65
C HIS A 284 -14.96 -0.95 8.42
N ASP A 285 -14.18 -2.00 8.14
CA ASP A 285 -13.30 -2.05 6.97
C ASP A 285 -14.08 -2.43 5.71
N ALA A 286 -14.80 -1.44 5.16
CA ALA A 286 -15.74 -1.58 4.04
C ALA A 286 -15.10 -2.05 2.72
N LEU A 287 -13.77 -2.09 2.63
CA LEU A 287 -13.06 -2.52 1.44
C LEU A 287 -12.71 -4.01 1.43
N VAL A 288 -12.83 -4.70 2.57
CA VAL A 288 -12.54 -6.15 2.64
C VAL A 288 -13.73 -6.91 2.06
N ALA A 289 -13.51 -7.64 0.96
CA ALA A 289 -14.52 -8.53 0.42
C ALA A 289 -15.01 -9.48 1.52
N THR A 290 -16.30 -9.83 1.54
CA THR A 290 -16.91 -10.64 2.61
C THR A 290 -16.20 -11.98 2.87
N GLN A 291 -15.47 -12.48 1.88
CA GLN A 291 -14.65 -13.69 1.89
C GLN A 291 -13.25 -13.51 2.51
N ASP A 292 -12.74 -12.28 2.62
CA ASP A 292 -11.39 -11.92 3.11
C ASP A 292 -11.42 -11.36 4.56
N ARG A 293 -12.55 -11.53 5.27
CA ARG A 293 -12.83 -11.03 6.64
C ARG A 293 -11.85 -11.50 7.74
N GLY A 294 -10.74 -12.14 7.40
CA GLY A 294 -9.69 -12.53 8.33
C GLY A 294 -8.54 -11.52 8.46
N THR A 295 -8.46 -10.50 7.60
CA THR A 295 -7.33 -9.56 7.55
C THR A 295 -7.75 -8.10 7.58
N MET A 296 -6.89 -7.24 8.15
CA MET A 296 -7.09 -5.81 8.31
C MET A 296 -6.21 -5.02 7.32
N ALA A 297 -6.80 -4.00 6.69
CA ALA A 297 -6.02 -2.97 6.00
C ALA A 297 -5.24 -2.11 7.01
N ARG A 298 -4.35 -1.23 6.51
CA ARG A 298 -3.57 -0.31 7.35
C ARG A 298 -4.45 0.57 8.25
N ALA A 299 -5.56 1.11 7.73
CA ALA A 299 -6.53 1.84 8.55
C ALA A 299 -7.16 0.96 9.65
N GLY A 300 -7.46 -0.31 9.34
CA GLY A 300 -7.96 -1.28 10.33
C GLY A 300 -6.95 -1.57 11.43
N PHE A 301 -5.67 -1.72 11.08
CA PHE A 301 -4.56 -1.84 12.03
C PHE A 301 -4.45 -0.63 12.96
N LEU A 302 -4.47 0.60 12.40
CA LEU A 302 -4.44 1.83 13.21
C LEU A 302 -5.63 1.91 14.15
N HIS A 303 -6.84 1.59 13.66
CA HIS A 303 -8.04 1.57 14.49
C HIS A 303 -7.92 0.57 15.65
N ALA A 304 -7.45 -0.65 15.35
CA ALA A 304 -7.30 -1.69 16.35
C ALA A 304 -6.25 -1.31 17.40
N LEU A 305 -5.13 -0.73 16.98
CA LEU A 305 -4.07 -0.26 17.88
C LEU A 305 -4.60 0.80 18.86
N LEU A 306 -5.31 1.80 18.36
CA LEU A 306 -5.92 2.84 19.19
C LEU A 306 -6.88 2.26 20.23
N ARG A 307 -7.74 1.31 19.83
CA ARG A 307 -8.69 0.66 20.75
C ARG A 307 -8.01 -0.20 21.80
N VAL A 308 -6.91 -0.87 21.46
CA VAL A 308 -6.13 -1.64 22.43
C VAL A 308 -5.52 -0.70 23.47
N VAL A 309 -4.83 0.35 23.02
CA VAL A 309 -4.23 1.36 23.92
C VAL A 309 -5.29 1.97 24.85
N GLN A 310 -6.46 2.32 24.32
CA GLN A 310 -7.60 2.84 25.11
C GLN A 310 -8.13 1.84 26.15
N SER A 311 -7.98 0.53 25.88
CA SER A 311 -8.45 -0.54 26.76
C SER A 311 -7.42 -0.99 27.80
N LEU A 312 -6.19 -0.46 27.75
CA LEU A 312 -5.14 -0.85 28.70
C LEU A 312 -5.48 -0.38 30.13
N PRO A 313 -5.22 -1.19 31.18
CA PRO A 313 -5.49 -0.80 32.56
C PRO A 313 -4.80 0.50 32.99
N ARG A 314 -3.60 0.78 32.44
CA ARG A 314 -2.87 2.04 32.69
C ARG A 314 -3.62 3.27 32.19
N ALA A 315 -4.42 3.13 31.12
CA ALA A 315 -5.28 4.20 30.62
C ALA A 315 -6.48 4.48 31.55
N GLN A 316 -6.87 3.51 32.39
CA GLN A 316 -8.01 3.62 33.30
C GLN A 316 -7.61 4.01 34.73
N GLY A 317 -6.34 3.80 35.10
CA GLY A 317 -5.82 4.05 36.46
C GLY A 317 -4.86 5.23 36.61
N SER A 318 -4.42 5.87 35.51
CA SER A 318 -3.62 7.09 35.57
C SER A 318 -4.45 8.25 36.13
N ALA A 319 -3.81 9.14 36.89
CA ALA A 319 -4.42 10.27 37.57
C ALA A 319 -5.35 11.06 36.63
N SER A 320 -6.41 11.64 37.20
CA SER A 320 -7.60 12.24 36.55
C SER A 320 -7.37 13.38 35.54
N SER A 321 -6.19 13.56 34.97
CA SER A 321 -5.84 14.66 34.07
C SER A 321 -5.19 14.26 32.74
N SER A 322 -4.76 13.01 32.52
CA SER A 322 -4.07 12.68 31.26
C SER A 322 -5.06 12.48 30.11
N THR A 323 -4.86 13.17 28.99
CA THR A 323 -5.68 13.02 27.78
C THR A 323 -5.38 11.68 27.08
N PHE A 324 -6.28 11.22 26.20
CA PHE A 324 -6.01 10.00 25.42
C PHE A 324 -4.78 10.15 24.51
N ALA A 325 -4.57 11.35 23.94
CA ALA A 325 -3.39 11.65 23.13
C ALA A 325 -2.09 11.49 23.94
N GLU A 326 -2.04 11.93 25.20
CA GLU A 326 -0.88 11.73 26.07
C GLU A 326 -0.64 10.25 26.39
N ILE A 327 -1.69 9.49 26.68
CA ILE A 327 -1.60 8.05 26.93
C ILE A 327 -1.06 7.33 25.69
N LEU A 328 -1.55 7.71 24.51
CA LEU A 328 -1.09 7.16 23.25
C LEU A 328 0.36 7.53 22.95
N ASP A 329 0.77 8.79 23.15
CA ASP A 329 2.15 9.22 22.90
C ASP A 329 3.13 8.46 23.81
N ASN A 330 2.78 8.26 25.08
CA ASN A 330 3.57 7.42 25.99
C ASN A 330 3.67 5.98 25.48
N ALA A 331 2.56 5.36 25.09
CA ALA A 331 2.58 4.00 24.52
C ALA A 331 3.39 3.92 23.22
N LEU A 332 3.34 4.96 22.37
CA LEU A 332 4.10 5.05 21.15
C LEU A 332 5.60 5.11 21.44
N ASN A 333 6.03 6.03 22.31
CA ASN A 333 7.45 6.26 22.59
C ASN A 333 8.09 5.14 23.41
N ASP A 334 7.39 4.60 24.41
CA ASP A 334 7.97 3.63 25.35
C ASP A 334 7.98 2.20 24.79
N HIS A 335 6.99 1.87 23.95
CA HIS A 335 6.69 0.48 23.61
C HIS A 335 6.64 0.23 22.10
N ILE A 336 5.83 0.99 21.36
CA ILE A 336 5.51 0.67 19.96
C ILE A 336 6.64 1.06 19.01
N LEU A 337 7.11 2.31 19.05
CA LEU A 337 8.13 2.82 18.13
C LEU A 337 9.49 2.12 18.30
N PRO A 338 9.99 1.86 19.53
CA PRO A 338 11.21 1.05 19.71
C PRO A 338 11.07 -0.35 19.12
N THR A 339 9.91 -0.98 19.30
CA THR A 339 9.61 -2.30 18.75
C THR A 339 9.60 -2.28 17.22
N ILE A 340 8.92 -1.31 16.61
CA ILE A 340 8.92 -1.14 15.16
C ILE A 340 10.34 -0.95 14.64
N ALA A 341 11.12 -0.05 15.25
CA ALA A 341 12.50 0.18 14.83
C ALA A 341 13.32 -1.11 14.86
N ARG A 342 13.20 -1.93 15.92
CA ARG A 342 13.84 -3.25 15.99
C ARG A 342 13.35 -4.21 14.90
N LEU A 343 12.05 -4.22 14.60
CA LEU A 343 11.44 -5.11 13.60
C LEU A 343 11.71 -4.69 12.15
N THR A 344 12.07 -3.43 11.89
CA THR A 344 12.21 -2.90 10.53
C THR A 344 13.61 -2.39 10.18
N SER A 345 14.55 -2.41 11.12
CA SER A 345 15.93 -1.99 10.88
C SER A 345 16.96 -3.08 11.16
N GLY A 346 18.17 -2.86 10.66
CA GLY A 346 19.33 -3.71 10.89
C GLY A 346 19.75 -4.51 9.64
N PRO A 347 20.94 -5.16 9.68
CA PRO A 347 21.59 -5.70 8.48
C PRO A 347 20.74 -6.71 7.72
N PHE A 348 20.01 -7.55 8.44
CA PHE A 348 19.08 -8.50 7.82
C PHE A 348 17.92 -7.77 7.12
N ARG A 349 17.37 -6.72 7.74
CA ARG A 349 16.19 -6.00 7.24
C ARG A 349 16.50 -5.17 6.01
N ASP A 350 17.73 -4.66 5.90
CA ASP A 350 18.24 -4.01 4.67
C ASP A 350 18.17 -4.94 3.45
N HIS A 351 18.15 -6.25 3.67
CA HIS A 351 17.93 -7.25 2.64
C HIS A 351 16.46 -7.62 2.49
N SER A 352 15.77 -7.97 3.59
CA SER A 352 14.40 -8.51 3.53
C SER A 352 13.32 -7.48 3.20
N HIS A 353 13.51 -6.21 3.56
CA HIS A 353 12.53 -5.13 3.32
C HIS A 353 12.77 -4.35 2.03
N HIS A 354 13.78 -4.74 1.26
CA HIS A 354 14.02 -4.15 -0.05
C HIS A 354 12.90 -4.53 -1.04
N ASP A 355 12.49 -3.59 -1.90
CA ASP A 355 11.31 -3.71 -2.79
C ASP A 355 11.30 -5.00 -3.62
N LYS A 356 12.46 -5.34 -4.19
CA LYS A 356 12.64 -6.59 -4.94
C LYS A 356 12.37 -7.86 -4.10
N MET A 357 12.76 -7.87 -2.83
CA MET A 357 12.49 -9.00 -1.94
C MET A 357 11.03 -9.03 -1.51
N VAL A 358 10.43 -7.87 -1.24
CA VAL A 358 8.99 -7.76 -0.98
C VAL A 358 8.19 -8.29 -2.17
N ALA A 359 8.57 -7.94 -3.41
CA ALA A 359 7.93 -8.48 -4.61
C ALA A 359 8.05 -10.01 -4.71
N ILE A 360 9.20 -10.58 -4.35
CA ILE A 360 9.40 -12.04 -4.30
C ILE A 360 8.49 -12.67 -3.23
N PHE A 361 8.40 -12.07 -2.04
CA PHE A 361 7.49 -12.55 -1.00
C PHE A 361 6.03 -12.53 -1.47
N GLN A 362 5.60 -11.45 -2.11
CA GLN A 362 4.22 -11.31 -2.62
C GLN A 362 3.92 -12.31 -3.74
N GLU A 363 4.85 -12.51 -4.68
CA GLU A 363 4.71 -13.51 -5.75
C GLU A 363 4.61 -14.94 -5.18
N GLY A 364 5.39 -15.24 -4.13
CA GLY A 364 5.39 -16.54 -3.46
C GLY A 364 4.21 -16.74 -2.50
N LYS A 365 3.61 -15.67 -1.98
CA LYS A 365 2.66 -15.67 -0.86
C LYS A 365 1.51 -16.66 -1.02
N PRO A 366 0.80 -16.78 -2.16
CA PRO A 366 -0.33 -17.69 -2.29
C PRO A 366 0.04 -19.16 -2.06
N LYS A 367 1.21 -19.59 -2.54
CA LYS A 367 1.68 -20.97 -2.37
C LYS A 367 2.27 -21.19 -0.99
N LEU A 368 3.03 -20.21 -0.49
CA LEU A 368 3.63 -20.25 0.84
C LEU A 368 2.55 -20.32 1.93
N LEU A 369 1.45 -19.57 1.81
CA LEU A 369 0.31 -19.65 2.74
C LEU A 369 -0.34 -21.05 2.76
N LYS A 370 -0.46 -21.72 1.61
CA LYS A 370 -0.98 -23.10 1.54
C LYS A 370 -0.06 -24.10 2.23
N LEU A 371 1.25 -23.95 2.06
CA LEU A 371 2.24 -24.79 2.74
C LEU A 371 2.27 -24.51 4.24
N TYR A 372 2.27 -23.24 4.63
CA TYR A 372 2.14 -22.82 6.02
C TYR A 372 0.93 -23.47 6.68
N ALA A 373 -0.26 -23.38 6.07
CA ALA A 373 -1.48 -23.97 6.62
C ALA A 373 -1.43 -25.50 6.68
N LYS A 374 -0.84 -26.16 5.67
CA LYS A 374 -0.63 -27.61 5.66
C LYS A 374 0.22 -28.06 6.85
N TYR A 375 1.39 -27.45 7.06
CA TYR A 375 2.27 -27.83 8.15
C TYR A 375 1.70 -27.42 9.52
N ALA A 376 1.00 -26.29 9.61
CA ALA A 376 0.26 -25.93 10.82
C ALA A 376 -0.77 -27.01 11.20
N GLN A 377 -1.46 -27.60 10.21
CA GLN A 377 -2.43 -28.67 10.44
C GLN A 377 -1.77 -30.02 10.78
N GLU A 378 -0.71 -30.40 10.07
CA GLU A 378 0.00 -31.68 10.29
C GLU A 378 0.66 -31.75 11.67
N TYR A 379 1.14 -30.62 12.17
CA TYR A 379 1.83 -30.49 13.46
C TYR A 379 0.94 -29.90 14.56
N ALA A 380 -0.37 -29.75 14.30
CA ALA A 380 -1.31 -29.35 15.33
C ALA A 380 -1.33 -30.39 16.46
N PRO A 381 -1.37 -29.98 17.75
CA PRO A 381 -1.52 -30.90 18.86
C PRO A 381 -2.75 -31.78 18.63
N ARG A 382 -2.55 -33.10 18.49
CA ARG A 382 -3.67 -34.02 18.34
C ARG A 382 -4.46 -34.00 19.64
N PRO A 383 -5.78 -33.78 19.62
CA PRO A 383 -6.59 -33.91 20.82
C PRO A 383 -6.38 -35.32 21.33
N VAL A 384 -5.80 -35.46 22.53
CA VAL A 384 -5.65 -36.75 23.19
C VAL A 384 -7.06 -37.28 23.33
N SER A 385 -7.45 -38.21 22.46
CA SER A 385 -8.74 -38.85 22.53
C SER A 385 -8.74 -39.60 23.85
N ARG A 386 -9.33 -39.00 24.90
CA ARG A 386 -9.56 -39.67 26.17
C ARG A 386 -10.36 -40.91 25.84
N LYS A 387 -9.69 -42.05 25.75
CA LYS A 387 -10.34 -43.35 25.66
C LYS A 387 -11.20 -43.44 26.90
N ALA A 388 -12.52 -43.39 26.69
CA ALA A 388 -13.50 -43.60 27.73
C ALA A 388 -13.38 -45.06 28.18
N GLY A 389 -12.51 -45.31 29.16
CA GLY A 389 -12.26 -46.64 29.68
C GLY A 389 -10.90 -46.72 30.33
N GLU A 390 -10.93 -46.84 31.66
CA GLU A 390 -9.84 -47.33 32.53
C GLU A 390 -8.73 -46.33 32.88
N SER A 391 -8.91 -45.62 33.99
CA SER A 391 -8.17 -45.84 35.25
C SER A 391 -8.07 -44.56 36.08
N ASN A 392 -8.34 -44.71 37.38
CA ASN A 392 -8.23 -43.68 38.41
C ASN A 392 -6.75 -43.54 38.80
N GLU A 393 -6.00 -42.60 38.25
CA GLU A 393 -4.85 -42.01 38.94
C GLU A 393 -4.78 -40.49 38.71
N PRO A 394 -4.39 -39.70 39.74
CA PRO A 394 -4.32 -38.25 39.65
C PRO A 394 -3.02 -37.84 38.95
N GLU A 395 -3.06 -37.76 37.62
CA GLU A 395 -1.93 -37.27 36.82
C GLU A 395 -1.85 -35.74 36.91
N GLU A 396 -0.71 -35.25 37.41
CA GLU A 396 -0.40 -33.83 37.58
C GLU A 396 -0.50 -33.05 36.25
N THR A 397 -1.24 -31.96 36.34
CA THR A 397 -1.43 -30.86 35.38
C THR A 397 -0.24 -30.56 34.47
N ALA A 398 -0.23 -31.14 33.27
CA ALA A 398 0.44 -30.52 32.13
C ALA A 398 -0.41 -29.33 31.63
N PRO A 399 0.17 -28.14 31.39
CA PRO A 399 -0.58 -27.00 30.89
C PRO A 399 -0.97 -27.25 29.44
N SER A 400 -2.21 -27.70 29.22
CA SER A 400 -2.82 -27.66 27.90
C SER A 400 -2.96 -26.19 27.51
N SER A 401 -2.09 -25.70 26.63
CA SER A 401 -2.23 -24.37 26.03
C SER A 401 -3.65 -24.23 25.51
N PRO A 402 -4.41 -23.19 25.91
CA PRO A 402 -5.76 -23.01 25.42
C PRO A 402 -5.69 -22.88 23.89
N PRO A 403 -6.61 -23.52 23.13
CA PRO A 403 -6.68 -23.30 21.70
C PRO A 403 -6.89 -21.80 21.47
N LEU A 404 -6.02 -21.19 20.67
CA LEU A 404 -6.30 -19.91 20.04
C LEU A 404 -7.70 -20.01 19.42
N SER A 405 -8.53 -19.01 19.68
CA SER A 405 -9.99 -19.04 19.49
C SER A 405 -10.46 -19.71 18.21
N ALA A 406 -11.64 -20.33 18.25
CA ALA A 406 -12.22 -21.11 17.15
C ALA A 406 -12.39 -20.32 15.82
N THR A 407 -12.17 -19.01 15.85
CA THR A 407 -12.26 -18.10 14.71
C THR A 407 -10.93 -17.80 14.02
N TRP A 408 -9.78 -18.10 14.64
CA TRP A 408 -8.46 -17.82 14.07
C TRP A 408 -7.91 -19.03 13.31
N PRO A 409 -7.11 -18.81 12.25
CA PRO A 409 -6.43 -19.89 11.56
C PRO A 409 -5.42 -20.57 12.49
N LEU A 410 -5.20 -21.87 12.27
CA LEU A 410 -4.12 -22.62 12.92
C LEU A 410 -2.77 -21.97 12.58
N LEU A 411 -1.96 -21.74 13.60
CA LEU A 411 -0.61 -21.19 13.46
C LEU A 411 0.42 -22.30 13.31
N LEU A 412 1.48 -22.01 12.56
CA LEU A 412 2.58 -22.95 12.35
C LEU A 412 3.45 -22.99 13.62
N SER A 413 3.70 -24.18 14.18
CA SER A 413 4.67 -24.31 15.26
C SER A 413 6.10 -24.23 14.74
N ALA A 414 7.05 -23.84 15.61
CA ALA A 414 8.48 -23.88 15.29
C ALA A 414 8.92 -25.29 14.87
N ALA A 415 8.43 -26.34 15.54
CA ALA A 415 8.66 -27.73 15.13
C ALA A 415 8.15 -28.03 13.72
N GLY A 416 6.95 -27.53 13.38
CA GLY A 416 6.37 -27.68 12.04
C GLY A 416 7.20 -26.96 10.97
N LEU A 417 7.67 -25.75 11.25
CA LEU A 417 8.57 -25.02 10.35
C LEU A 417 9.91 -25.75 10.18
N LYS A 418 10.53 -26.19 11.27
CA LYS A 418 11.78 -26.95 11.23
C LYS A 418 11.64 -28.19 10.35
N SER A 419 10.55 -28.94 10.49
CA SER A 419 10.28 -30.08 9.62
C SER A 419 10.09 -29.70 8.15
N MET A 420 9.42 -28.59 7.86
CA MET A 420 9.28 -28.06 6.50
C MET A 420 10.65 -27.75 5.87
N LEU A 421 11.58 -27.19 6.66
CA LEU A 421 12.95 -26.89 6.21
C LEU A 421 13.76 -28.16 5.93
N TYR A 422 13.56 -29.24 6.71
CA TYR A 422 14.11 -30.55 6.39
C TYR A 422 13.53 -31.11 5.08
N ASP A 423 12.21 -31.06 4.93
CA ASP A 423 11.52 -31.62 3.77
C ASP A 423 11.91 -30.92 2.46
N CYS A 424 12.18 -29.61 2.49
CA CYS A 424 12.64 -28.87 1.31
C CYS A 424 14.15 -28.96 1.06
N GLY A 425 14.88 -29.73 1.89
CA GLY A 425 16.32 -29.93 1.74
C GLY A 425 17.18 -28.75 2.20
N MET A 426 16.64 -27.82 3.00
CA MET A 426 17.43 -26.71 3.57
C MET A 426 18.58 -27.23 4.43
N PHE A 427 18.32 -28.28 5.19
CA PHE A 427 19.27 -28.94 6.09
C PHE A 427 19.89 -30.18 5.43
N CYS A 428 20.44 -30.02 4.22
CA CYS A 428 21.04 -31.13 3.46
C CYS A 428 22.50 -31.45 3.86
N SER A 429 23.17 -30.56 4.57
CA SER A 429 24.57 -30.71 4.99
C SER A 429 24.78 -30.20 6.42
N GLY A 430 25.55 -30.93 7.21
CA GLY A 430 25.81 -30.62 8.63
C GLY A 430 25.29 -31.73 9.54
N SER A 431 25.60 -31.63 10.83
CA SER A 431 25.02 -32.53 11.84
C SER A 431 23.64 -32.01 12.30
N PRO A 432 22.74 -32.88 12.79
CA PRO A 432 21.47 -32.46 13.34
C PRO A 432 21.59 -31.40 14.44
N GLU A 433 22.63 -31.48 15.27
CA GLU A 433 22.89 -30.51 16.34
C GLU A 433 23.22 -29.12 15.78
N GLN A 434 23.96 -29.05 14.66
CA GLN A 434 24.26 -27.80 13.98
C GLN A 434 22.97 -27.19 13.39
N HIS A 435 22.12 -28.00 12.77
CA HIS A 435 20.83 -27.53 12.25
C HIS A 435 19.94 -26.99 13.37
N ASP A 436 19.91 -27.68 14.51
CA ASP A 436 19.14 -27.28 15.68
C ASP A 436 19.64 -25.96 16.27
N GLU A 437 20.95 -25.78 16.36
CA GLU A 437 21.56 -24.52 16.81
C GLU A 437 21.24 -23.37 15.84
N LEU A 438 21.39 -23.60 14.53
CA LEU A 438 21.10 -22.60 13.49
C LEU A 438 19.63 -22.20 13.51
N PHE A 439 18.73 -23.18 13.58
CA PHE A 439 17.29 -22.94 13.64
C PHE A 439 16.88 -22.22 14.93
N GLY A 440 17.37 -22.67 16.08
CA GLY A 440 17.09 -22.03 17.37
C GLY A 440 17.55 -20.56 17.40
N ARG A 441 18.76 -20.29 16.88
CA ARG A 441 19.28 -18.93 16.73
C ARG A 441 18.40 -18.08 15.81
N ALA A 442 17.95 -18.63 14.69
CA ALA A 442 17.07 -17.92 13.76
C ALA A 442 15.72 -17.56 14.43
N VAL A 443 15.12 -18.48 15.18
CA VAL A 443 13.89 -18.23 15.95
C VAL A 443 14.11 -17.13 17.01
N ASP A 444 15.17 -17.23 17.82
CA ASP A 444 15.45 -16.29 18.91
C ASP A 444 15.82 -14.88 18.45
N GLN A 445 16.38 -14.75 17.24
CA GLN A 445 16.67 -13.47 16.61
C GLN A 445 15.46 -12.83 15.95
N SER A 446 14.45 -13.62 15.60
CA SER A 446 13.32 -13.11 14.86
C SER A 446 12.30 -12.43 15.79
N PHE A 447 12.09 -12.96 17.01
CA PHE A 447 11.10 -12.42 17.95
C PHE A 447 11.62 -12.43 19.39
N SER A 448 11.43 -11.32 20.11
CA SER A 448 11.90 -11.17 21.50
C SER A 448 10.80 -11.47 22.53
N GLY A 449 9.55 -11.21 22.20
CA GLY A 449 8.41 -11.35 23.11
C GLY A 449 8.01 -12.80 23.35
N MET A 450 8.16 -13.71 22.39
CA MET A 450 7.79 -15.13 22.57
C MET A 450 8.80 -15.95 23.39
N ARG A 451 9.83 -15.32 23.97
CA ARG A 451 10.80 -15.99 24.86
C ARG A 451 10.16 -16.55 26.12
N ASP A 452 9.01 -16.02 26.52
CA ASP A 452 8.24 -16.48 27.68
C ASP A 452 7.73 -17.93 27.53
N ILE A 453 7.70 -18.48 26.30
CA ILE A 453 7.38 -19.89 26.06
C ILE A 453 8.63 -20.72 26.30
N ALA A 454 8.65 -21.44 27.42
CA ALA A 454 9.80 -22.23 27.89
C ALA A 454 10.31 -23.27 26.88
N ASN A 455 9.42 -23.84 26.06
CA ASN A 455 9.81 -24.76 24.99
C ASN A 455 9.79 -24.06 23.63
N PRO A 456 10.95 -23.79 23.00
CA PRO A 456 11.04 -23.08 21.73
C PRO A 456 10.31 -23.81 20.58
N GLU A 457 10.25 -25.14 20.61
CA GLU A 457 9.59 -25.96 19.58
C GLU A 457 8.05 -25.78 19.57
N ASN A 458 7.48 -25.36 20.70
CA ASN A 458 6.04 -25.10 20.87
C ASN A 458 5.66 -23.65 20.54
N ARG A 459 6.62 -22.79 20.18
CA ARG A 459 6.31 -21.42 19.77
C ARG A 459 5.49 -21.47 18.48
N LEU A 460 4.39 -20.74 18.48
CA LEU A 460 3.55 -20.56 17.30
C LEU A 460 4.06 -19.36 16.53
N LEU A 461 4.18 -19.47 15.22
CA LEU A 461 4.71 -18.44 14.34
C LEU A 461 3.56 -17.89 13.50
N VAL A 462 3.50 -16.57 13.27
CA VAL A 462 2.64 -16.01 12.22
C VAL A 462 3.36 -15.98 10.87
N PHE A 463 2.69 -15.58 9.79
CA PHE A 463 3.23 -15.74 8.44
C PHE A 463 4.47 -14.88 8.17
N ALA A 464 4.48 -13.61 8.62
CA ALA A 464 5.68 -12.77 8.55
C ALA A 464 6.88 -13.41 9.26
N GLU A 465 6.61 -14.08 10.38
CA GLU A 465 7.61 -14.72 11.22
C GLU A 465 8.19 -15.97 10.56
N PHE A 466 7.33 -16.76 9.95
CA PHE A 466 7.70 -17.88 9.09
C PHE A 466 8.68 -17.46 7.98
N LEU A 467 8.40 -16.36 7.28
CA LEU A 467 9.28 -15.86 6.21
C LEU A 467 10.64 -15.45 6.76
N GLU A 468 10.64 -14.77 7.91
CA GLU A 468 11.87 -14.29 8.53
C GLU A 468 12.77 -15.44 8.99
N VAL A 469 12.22 -16.41 9.72
CA VAL A 469 13.00 -17.56 10.21
C VAL A 469 13.57 -18.33 9.01
N THR A 470 12.76 -18.54 7.96
CA THR A 470 13.22 -19.20 6.72
C THR A 470 14.39 -18.43 6.09
N ALA A 471 14.28 -17.11 5.97
CA ALA A 471 15.33 -16.27 5.41
C ALA A 471 16.61 -16.26 6.26
N ARG A 472 16.51 -16.22 7.59
CA ARG A 472 17.68 -16.28 8.49
C ARG A 472 18.39 -17.63 8.41
N VAL A 473 17.64 -18.73 8.40
CA VAL A 473 18.22 -20.07 8.21
C VAL A 473 18.92 -20.14 6.87
N ALA A 474 18.31 -19.64 5.79
CA ALA A 474 18.92 -19.63 4.47
C ALA A 474 20.26 -18.89 4.44
N LEU A 475 20.31 -17.69 5.04
CA LEU A 475 21.53 -16.91 5.11
C LEU A 475 22.63 -17.62 5.90
N ALA A 476 22.28 -18.27 7.01
CA ALA A 476 23.27 -18.94 7.85
C ALA A 476 23.76 -20.27 7.24
N VAL A 477 22.88 -21.03 6.58
CA VAL A 477 23.26 -22.28 5.89
C VAL A 477 24.12 -21.98 4.67
N LEU A 478 23.79 -20.94 3.90
CA LEU A 478 24.46 -20.60 2.64
C LEU A 478 25.61 -19.59 2.81
N GLU A 479 25.93 -19.16 4.02
CA GLU A 479 26.97 -18.15 4.30
C GLU A 479 28.34 -18.54 3.70
N ASN A 480 28.65 -19.84 3.72
CA ASN A 480 29.94 -20.37 3.25
C ASN A 480 29.90 -20.88 1.80
N GLU A 481 28.74 -20.88 1.14
CA GLU A 481 28.62 -21.35 -0.23
C GLU A 481 28.77 -20.19 -1.23
N ASN A 482 29.94 -20.11 -1.89
CA ASN A 482 30.16 -19.37 -3.13
C ASN A 482 29.83 -17.87 -3.14
N GLU A 483 29.92 -17.16 -2.01
CA GLU A 483 29.62 -15.72 -1.91
C GLU A 483 28.23 -15.34 -2.48
N LEU A 484 27.23 -16.23 -2.32
CA LEU A 484 25.87 -15.95 -2.76
C LEU A 484 25.35 -14.64 -2.15
N PRO A 485 24.88 -13.67 -2.96
CA PRO A 485 24.29 -12.46 -2.43
C PRO A 485 23.13 -12.80 -1.48
N PRO A 486 22.98 -12.13 -0.32
CA PRO A 486 21.95 -12.45 0.67
C PRO A 486 20.53 -12.58 0.09
N ARG A 487 20.20 -11.76 -0.90
CA ARG A 487 18.90 -11.79 -1.59
C ARG A 487 18.67 -13.09 -2.37
N ASP A 488 19.71 -13.57 -3.04
CA ASP A 488 19.65 -14.78 -3.85
C ASP A 488 19.56 -16.02 -2.94
N ALA A 489 20.27 -16.02 -1.82
CA ALA A 489 20.14 -17.04 -0.78
C ALA A 489 18.70 -17.13 -0.23
N ILE A 490 18.10 -15.98 0.15
CA ILE A 490 16.71 -15.94 0.62
C ILE A 490 15.75 -16.41 -0.48
N LYS A 491 15.92 -15.93 -1.71
CA LYS A 491 15.06 -16.33 -2.84
C LYS A 491 15.13 -17.84 -3.09
N LEU A 492 16.34 -18.40 -3.15
CA LEU A 492 16.56 -19.83 -3.35
C LEU A 492 15.85 -20.65 -2.27
N ALA A 493 15.91 -20.19 -1.02
CA ALA A 493 15.24 -20.87 0.07
C ALA A 493 13.71 -20.84 -0.03
N LEU A 494 13.13 -19.70 -0.41
CA LEU A 494 11.70 -19.62 -0.67
C LEU A 494 11.29 -20.50 -1.84
N ASP A 495 12.09 -20.57 -2.90
CA ASP A 495 11.83 -21.43 -4.05
C ASP A 495 11.92 -22.92 -3.68
N ALA A 496 12.88 -23.29 -2.81
CA ALA A 496 12.96 -24.63 -2.24
C ALA A 496 11.71 -24.97 -1.42
N VAL A 497 11.26 -24.11 -0.51
CA VAL A 497 10.00 -24.30 0.23
C VAL A 497 8.81 -24.39 -0.73
N ARG A 498 8.74 -23.49 -1.73
CA ARG A 498 7.69 -23.51 -2.76
C ARG A 498 7.72 -24.78 -3.60
N SER A 499 8.83 -25.51 -3.70
CA SER A 499 8.91 -26.76 -4.46
C SER A 499 8.14 -27.91 -3.77
N LEU A 500 7.89 -27.79 -2.46
CA LEU A 500 7.16 -28.80 -1.70
C LEU A 500 5.74 -29.05 -2.26
N PRO A 501 5.27 -30.31 -2.22
CA PRO A 501 3.97 -30.65 -2.71
C PRO A 501 2.88 -30.09 -1.78
N VAL A 502 2.04 -29.24 -2.33
CA VAL A 502 0.71 -28.93 -1.78
C VAL A 502 -0.20 -30.03 -2.30
N LYS A 503 -0.66 -30.96 -1.43
CA LYS A 503 -1.63 -31.96 -1.85
C LYS A 503 -2.80 -31.23 -2.53
N PRO A 504 -3.24 -31.63 -3.74
CA PRO A 504 -4.41 -31.02 -4.33
C PRO A 504 -5.56 -31.20 -3.34
N ASP A 505 -6.30 -30.12 -3.07
CA ASP A 505 -7.51 -30.19 -2.25
C ASP A 505 -8.30 -31.39 -2.76
N ALA A 506 -8.44 -32.42 -1.91
CA ALA A 506 -9.18 -33.61 -2.29
C ALA A 506 -10.53 -33.11 -2.76
N VAL A 507 -10.79 -33.18 -4.07
CA VAL A 507 -12.03 -32.73 -4.68
C VAL A 507 -13.11 -33.52 -3.95
N LYS A 508 -13.75 -32.89 -2.96
CA LYS A 508 -14.86 -33.48 -2.25
C LYS A 508 -15.91 -33.64 -3.32
N SER A 509 -15.99 -34.84 -3.90
CA SER A 509 -17.07 -35.24 -4.79
C SER A 509 -18.35 -34.92 -4.04
N ARG A 510 -19.02 -33.84 -4.44
CA ARG A 510 -20.36 -33.52 -3.96
C ARG A 510 -21.21 -34.74 -4.26
N LYS A 511 -21.58 -35.47 -3.22
CA LYS A 511 -22.64 -36.47 -3.29
C LYS A 511 -23.98 -35.77 -3.15
#